data_AF-A0A093PUI3-F1
#
_entry.id   AF-A0A093PUI3-F1
#
_cell.length_a   1.000
_cell.length_b   1.000
_cell.length_c   1.000
_cell.angle_alpha   90.00
_cell.angle_beta   90.00
_cell.angle_gamma   90.00
#
_symmetry.space_group_name_H-M   'P 1'
#
loop_
_entity.id
_entity.type
_entity.pdbx_description
1 polymer ?
#
loop_
_entity_poly.entity_id
_entity_poly.type
_entity_poly.pdbx_seq_one_letter_code
_entity_poly.pdbx_strand_id
1 'polypeptide(L)'
;QLWNNYFHLAVAFLTHESLQLETFSQAKRSKIIKKYGDMRKEIGFKIRDMWYNLGPHKIKFIPAMVGPILEVTLVPEPELRKATIPIFFDMMQCEFNFSGNRNFHMFENELITKLDQEVEGGRGDEQYKILLEKLLLEHCRKHKYLAAPGEVFALLVSSLLENLLDYRTIMHDESKENRMSCTVNVL
;
A
#
# COMPACT_ATOMS: atom_id res chain seq x y z
N GLN A 1 -7.24 -22.18 -3.70
CA GLN A 1 -8.21 -21.46 -4.55
C GLN A 1 -9.17 -20.60 -3.72
N LEU A 2 -9.90 -21.16 -2.75
CA LEU A 2 -10.82 -20.40 -1.87
C LEU A 2 -10.20 -19.15 -1.25
N TRP A 3 -9.06 -19.29 -0.58
CA TRP A 3 -8.39 -18.15 0.09
C TRP A 3 -7.90 -17.09 -0.88
N ASN A 4 -7.51 -17.47 -2.10
CA ASN A 4 -7.13 -16.49 -3.11
C ASN A 4 -8.33 -15.64 -3.52
N ASN A 5 -9.48 -16.30 -3.78
CA ASN A 5 -10.72 -15.61 -4.08
C ASN A 5 -11.20 -14.72 -2.94
N TYR A 6 -11.01 -15.16 -1.69
CA TYR A 6 -11.31 -14.35 -0.50
C TYR A 6 -10.51 -13.04 -0.49
N PHE A 7 -9.19 -13.10 -0.66
CA PHE A 7 -8.36 -11.90 -0.67
C PHE A 7 -8.76 -10.97 -1.82
N HIS A 8 -8.90 -11.47 -3.04
CA HIS A 8 -9.29 -10.64 -4.17
C HIS A 8 -10.67 -9.99 -3.98
N LEU A 9 -11.65 -10.71 -3.44
CA LEU A 9 -12.97 -10.14 -3.13
C LEU A 9 -12.90 -9.07 -2.03
N ALA A 10 -12.13 -9.34 -0.97
CA ALA A 10 -11.98 -8.41 0.14
C ALA A 10 -11.26 -7.12 -0.30
N VAL A 11 -10.22 -7.25 -1.11
CA VAL A 11 -9.51 -6.12 -1.72
C VAL A 11 -10.44 -5.34 -2.63
N ALA A 12 -11.15 -6.00 -3.56
CA ALA A 12 -12.09 -5.35 -4.47
C ALA A 12 -13.22 -4.62 -3.73
N PHE A 13 -13.73 -5.17 -2.63
CA PHE A 13 -14.69 -4.48 -1.78
C PHE A 13 -14.07 -3.21 -1.17
N LEU A 14 -12.88 -3.34 -0.57
CA LEU A 14 -12.21 -2.27 0.15
C LEU A 14 -11.79 -1.11 -0.77
N THR A 15 -11.40 -1.42 -2.02
CA THR A 15 -10.94 -0.44 -3.01
C THR A 15 -12.06 0.10 -3.90
N HIS A 16 -13.29 -0.39 -3.74
CA HIS A 16 -14.43 0.08 -4.53
C HIS A 16 -14.68 1.59 -4.35
N GLU A 17 -14.95 2.29 -5.45
CA GLU A 17 -15.11 3.77 -5.49
C GLU A 17 -16.15 4.28 -4.49
N SER A 18 -17.25 3.53 -4.31
CA SER A 18 -18.32 3.89 -3.37
C SER A 18 -17.88 3.92 -1.89
N LEU A 19 -16.74 3.30 -1.57
CA LEU A 19 -16.16 3.29 -0.23
C LEU A 19 -14.97 4.24 -0.09
N GLN A 20 -14.51 4.90 -1.15
CA GLN A 20 -13.41 5.88 -1.10
C GLN A 20 -13.93 7.22 -0.56
N LEU A 21 -14.15 7.28 0.76
CA LEU A 21 -14.82 8.38 1.48
C LEU A 21 -14.14 9.75 1.30
N GLU A 22 -12.85 9.77 1.02
CA GLU A 22 -12.04 10.93 0.70
C GLU A 22 -12.46 11.65 -0.58
N THR A 23 -13.14 10.95 -1.50
CA THR A 23 -13.68 11.53 -2.74
C THR A 23 -15.02 12.24 -2.51
N PHE A 24 -15.65 12.04 -1.35
CA PHE A 24 -16.94 12.62 -1.02
C PHE A 24 -16.82 13.97 -0.34
N SER A 25 -17.86 14.79 -0.47
CA SER A 25 -17.98 16.01 0.32
C SER A 25 -17.94 15.70 1.82
N GLN A 26 -17.40 16.63 2.61
CA GLN A 26 -17.28 16.47 4.06
C GLN A 26 -18.62 16.11 4.73
N ALA A 27 -19.73 16.72 4.30
CA ALA A 27 -21.06 16.42 4.81
C ALA A 27 -21.50 14.98 4.52
N LYS A 28 -21.28 14.48 3.29
CA LYS A 28 -21.62 13.11 2.90
C LYS A 28 -20.75 12.10 3.67
N ARG A 29 -19.44 12.33 3.72
CA ARG A 29 -18.48 11.51 4.48
C ARG A 29 -18.87 11.40 5.96
N SER A 30 -19.11 12.54 6.62
CA SER A 30 -19.51 12.55 8.03
C SER A 30 -20.82 11.81 8.30
N LYS A 31 -21.81 11.92 7.39
CA LYS A 31 -23.08 11.20 7.51
C LYS A 31 -22.90 9.69 7.37
N ILE A 32 -22.07 9.24 6.43
CA ILE A 32 -21.76 7.81 6.23
C ILE A 32 -21.05 7.25 7.46
N ILE A 33 -19.96 7.90 7.90
CA ILE A 33 -19.18 7.44 9.05
C ILE A 33 -20.05 7.39 10.32
N LYS A 34 -20.88 8.41 10.56
CA LYS A 34 -21.78 8.42 11.73
C LYS A 34 -22.79 7.27 11.72
N LYS A 35 -23.25 6.84 10.54
CA LYS A 35 -24.30 5.83 10.41
C LYS A 35 -23.76 4.40 10.34
N TYR A 36 -22.64 4.19 9.65
CA TYR A 36 -22.13 2.86 9.31
C TYR A 36 -20.69 2.61 9.75
N GLY A 37 -19.98 3.63 10.26
CA GLY A 37 -18.53 3.57 10.44
C GLY A 37 -17.78 3.59 9.11
N ASP A 38 -16.47 3.32 9.16
CA ASP A 38 -15.66 3.08 7.97
C ASP A 38 -15.54 1.57 7.73
N MET A 39 -16.36 1.06 6.81
CA MET A 39 -16.42 -0.37 6.47
C MET A 39 -15.10 -0.92 5.93
N ARG A 40 -14.23 -0.06 5.38
CA ARG A 40 -12.91 -0.47 4.88
C ARG A 40 -12.01 -0.98 6.00
N LYS A 41 -12.12 -0.39 7.21
CA LYS A 41 -11.36 -0.84 8.39
C LYS A 41 -11.69 -2.26 8.78
N GLU A 42 -12.98 -2.56 8.91
CA GLU A 42 -13.46 -3.89 9.32
C GLU A 42 -12.95 -4.97 8.37
N ILE A 43 -13.09 -4.75 7.05
CA ILE A 43 -12.60 -5.70 6.05
C ILE A 43 -11.07 -5.79 6.03
N GLY A 44 -10.37 -4.67 6.19
CA GLY A 44 -8.91 -4.67 6.30
C GLY A 44 -8.39 -5.48 7.48
N PHE A 45 -9.06 -5.40 8.63
CA PHE A 45 -8.73 -6.24 9.78
C PHE A 45 -9.00 -7.73 9.49
N LYS A 46 -10.08 -8.06 8.76
CA LYS A 46 -10.32 -9.44 8.31
C LYS A 46 -9.28 -9.93 7.30
N ILE A 47 -8.76 -9.07 6.43
CA ILE A 47 -7.64 -9.39 5.53
C ILE A 47 -6.39 -9.70 6.35
N ARG A 48 -6.04 -8.83 7.30
CA ARG A 48 -4.90 -9.02 8.22
C ARG A 48 -5.02 -10.33 9.00
N ASP A 49 -6.15 -10.55 9.66
CA ASP A 49 -6.36 -11.73 10.49
C ASP A 49 -6.28 -13.00 9.64
N MET A 50 -6.86 -12.99 8.44
CA MET A 50 -6.76 -14.11 7.51
C MET A 50 -5.31 -14.37 7.10
N TRP A 51 -4.54 -13.33 6.76
CA TRP A 51 -3.14 -13.45 6.38
C TRP A 51 -2.32 -14.18 7.46
N TYR A 52 -2.46 -13.76 8.73
CA TYR A 52 -1.76 -14.42 9.83
C TYR A 52 -2.25 -15.84 10.11
N ASN A 53 -3.50 -16.17 9.79
CA ASN A 53 -4.06 -17.52 9.91
C ASN A 53 -3.63 -18.49 8.79
N LEU A 54 -2.98 -18.02 7.71
CA LEU A 54 -2.48 -18.90 6.64
C LEU A 54 -1.32 -19.81 7.10
N GLY A 55 -0.65 -19.48 8.20
CA GLY A 55 0.47 -20.26 8.75
C GLY A 55 1.57 -20.54 7.72
N PRO A 56 2.00 -21.81 7.52
CA PRO A 56 3.09 -22.15 6.60
C PRO A 56 2.70 -22.03 5.12
N HIS A 57 1.44 -21.70 4.80
CA HIS A 57 0.97 -21.59 3.42
C HIS A 57 1.14 -20.19 2.82
N LYS A 58 1.57 -19.19 3.61
CA LYS A 58 1.79 -17.80 3.15
C LYS A 58 2.68 -17.72 1.92
N ILE A 59 3.75 -18.53 1.86
CA ILE A 59 4.69 -18.53 0.73
C ILE A 59 4.01 -18.86 -0.60
N LYS A 60 2.91 -19.62 -0.61
CA LYS A 60 2.14 -19.94 -1.82
C LYS A 60 1.39 -18.73 -2.41
N PHE A 61 1.27 -17.65 -1.64
CA PHE A 61 0.62 -16.40 -2.04
C PHE A 61 1.63 -15.32 -2.41
N ILE A 62 2.92 -15.53 -2.12
CA ILE A 62 3.99 -14.58 -2.48
C ILE A 62 4.59 -15.04 -3.81
N PRO A 63 4.73 -14.17 -4.81
CA PRO A 63 4.54 -12.72 -4.77
C PRO A 63 3.12 -12.22 -5.13
N ALA A 64 2.22 -13.10 -5.60
CA ALA A 64 0.93 -12.72 -6.18
C ALA A 64 0.02 -11.84 -5.29
N MET A 65 0.16 -11.91 -3.96
CA MET A 65 -0.62 -11.15 -2.99
C MET A 65 0.00 -9.80 -2.59
N VAL A 66 1.21 -9.49 -3.07
CA VAL A 66 1.88 -8.22 -2.76
C VAL A 66 1.10 -7.03 -3.32
N GLY A 67 0.72 -7.08 -4.61
CA GLY A 67 -0.10 -6.04 -5.25
C GLY A 67 -1.46 -5.83 -4.56
N PRO A 68 -2.29 -6.88 -4.38
CA PRO A 68 -3.57 -6.73 -3.70
C PRO A 68 -3.47 -6.19 -2.26
N ILE A 69 -2.43 -6.57 -1.51
CA ILE A 69 -2.21 -5.99 -0.17
C ILE A 69 -1.76 -4.54 -0.27
N LEU A 70 -0.91 -4.19 -1.24
CA LEU A 70 -0.52 -2.81 -1.50
C LEU A 70 -1.73 -1.92 -1.81
N GLU A 71 -2.69 -2.42 -2.60
CA GLU A 71 -3.91 -1.65 -2.86
C GLU A 71 -4.68 -1.33 -1.58
N VAL A 72 -4.67 -2.23 -0.59
CA VAL A 72 -5.29 -2.01 0.71
C VAL A 72 -4.51 -1.00 1.53
N THR A 73 -3.17 -1.10 1.56
CA THR A 73 -2.33 -0.18 2.34
C THR A 73 -2.36 1.24 1.78
N LEU A 74 -2.61 1.43 0.48
CA LEU A 74 -2.71 2.75 -0.14
C LEU A 74 -3.99 3.52 0.19
N VAL A 75 -5.04 2.85 0.71
CA VAL A 75 -6.27 3.53 1.11
C VAL A 75 -5.99 4.57 2.21
N PRO A 76 -6.47 5.82 2.10
CA PRO A 76 -6.20 6.90 3.04
C PRO A 76 -7.03 6.80 4.32
N GLU A 77 -6.84 5.70 5.03
CA GLU A 77 -7.41 5.41 6.34
C GLU A 77 -6.26 4.98 7.29
N PRO A 78 -5.89 5.82 8.29
CA PRO A 78 -4.67 5.60 9.08
C PRO A 78 -4.65 4.33 9.94
N GLU A 79 -5.79 3.88 10.47
CA GLU A 79 -5.84 2.68 11.32
C GLU A 79 -5.67 1.41 10.47
N LEU A 80 -6.27 1.39 9.30
CA LEU A 80 -6.14 0.38 8.26
C LEU A 80 -4.69 0.27 7.80
N ARG A 81 -4.06 1.40 7.45
CA ARG A 81 -2.63 1.47 7.08
C ARG A 81 -1.76 0.82 8.14
N LYS A 82 -1.91 1.25 9.41
CA LYS A 82 -1.13 0.71 10.54
C LYS A 82 -1.35 -0.79 10.75
N ALA A 83 -2.56 -1.29 10.49
CA ALA A 83 -2.87 -2.71 10.67
C ALA A 83 -2.41 -3.60 9.50
N THR A 84 -2.26 -3.05 8.29
CA THR A 84 -2.00 -3.83 7.07
C THR A 84 -0.57 -3.71 6.56
N ILE A 85 0.11 -2.57 6.75
CA ILE A 85 1.53 -2.41 6.39
C ILE A 85 2.44 -3.50 7.00
N PRO A 86 2.28 -3.93 8.27
CA PRO A 86 3.10 -5.01 8.84
C PRO A 86 3.02 -6.36 8.10
N ILE A 87 2.00 -6.57 7.26
CA ILE A 87 1.90 -7.76 6.39
C ILE A 87 3.10 -7.83 5.44
N PHE A 88 3.61 -6.70 4.95
CA PHE A 88 4.80 -6.67 4.09
C PHE A 88 6.04 -7.22 4.78
N PHE A 89 6.27 -6.84 6.04
CA PHE A 89 7.36 -7.41 6.82
C PHE A 89 7.19 -8.92 7.02
N ASP A 90 5.95 -9.38 7.26
CA ASP A 90 5.67 -10.81 7.38
C ASP A 90 5.87 -11.56 6.05
N MET A 91 5.60 -10.93 4.90
CA MET A 91 5.92 -11.48 3.58
C MET A 91 7.45 -11.61 3.39
N MET A 92 8.22 -10.57 3.73
CA MET A 92 9.70 -10.63 3.70
C MET A 92 10.22 -11.76 4.57
N GLN A 93 9.71 -11.89 5.80
CA GLN A 93 10.11 -12.94 6.74
C GLN A 93 9.71 -14.33 6.23
N CYS A 94 8.52 -14.46 5.66
CA CYS A 94 8.06 -15.71 5.08
C CYS A 94 8.99 -16.14 3.93
N GLU A 95 9.28 -15.26 2.97
CA GLU A 95 10.19 -15.60 1.87
C GLU A 95 11.60 -15.92 2.37
N PHE A 96 12.15 -15.12 3.29
CA PHE A 96 13.47 -15.35 3.86
C PHE A 96 13.61 -16.73 4.53
N ASN A 97 12.56 -17.19 5.23
CA ASN A 97 12.57 -18.47 5.93
C ASN A 97 12.38 -19.67 4.98
N PHE A 98 11.71 -19.48 3.84
CA PHE A 98 11.44 -20.55 2.87
C PHE A 98 12.46 -20.58 1.71
N SER A 99 13.10 -19.45 1.40
CA SER A 99 14.14 -19.34 0.37
C SER A 99 15.42 -20.03 0.85
N GLY A 100 15.91 -20.99 0.07
CA GLY A 100 17.18 -21.68 0.37
C GLY A 100 18.39 -20.73 0.47
N ASN A 101 18.30 -19.57 -0.18
CA ASN A 101 19.35 -18.54 -0.20
C ASN A 101 19.17 -17.46 0.88
N ARG A 102 18.13 -17.54 1.72
CA ARG A 102 17.80 -16.56 2.78
C ARG A 102 17.73 -15.13 2.26
N ASN A 103 16.94 -14.91 1.21
CA ASN A 103 16.65 -13.59 0.65
C ASN A 103 15.12 -13.42 0.48
N PHE A 104 14.70 -12.22 0.10
CA PHE A 104 13.29 -11.89 -0.15
C PHE A 104 13.08 -11.18 -1.51
N HIS A 105 13.88 -11.53 -2.52
CA HIS A 105 13.91 -10.81 -3.79
C HIS A 105 12.60 -10.90 -4.58
N MET A 106 11.81 -11.98 -4.45
CA MET A 106 10.52 -12.07 -5.13
C MET A 106 9.55 -11.03 -4.58
N PHE A 107 9.47 -10.92 -3.25
CA PHE A 107 8.69 -9.90 -2.57
C PHE A 107 9.19 -8.49 -2.89
N GLU A 108 10.51 -8.25 -2.79
CA GLU A 108 11.14 -6.95 -3.04
C GLU A 108 10.83 -6.44 -4.46
N ASN A 109 11.08 -7.26 -5.47
CA ASN A 109 10.86 -6.89 -6.87
C ASN A 109 9.38 -6.65 -7.16
N GLU A 110 8.49 -7.49 -6.62
CA GLU A 110 7.05 -7.31 -6.82
C GLU A 110 6.55 -6.04 -6.13
N LEU A 111 7.00 -5.74 -4.90
CA LEU A 111 6.55 -4.54 -4.19
C LEU A 111 6.98 -3.28 -4.95
N ILE A 112 8.25 -3.21 -5.39
CA ILE A 112 8.75 -2.06 -6.16
C ILE A 112 7.93 -1.88 -7.44
N THR A 113 7.75 -2.96 -8.22
CA THR A 113 7.00 -2.92 -9.47
C THR A 113 5.56 -2.46 -9.27
N LYS A 114 4.89 -2.95 -8.22
CA LYS A 114 3.50 -2.58 -7.92
C LYS A 114 3.39 -1.18 -7.37
N LEU A 115 4.37 -0.72 -6.61
CA LEU A 115 4.38 0.62 -6.05
C LEU A 115 4.50 1.68 -7.14
N ASP A 116 5.40 1.49 -8.10
CA ASP A 116 5.50 2.36 -9.28
C ASP A 116 4.15 2.46 -9.99
N GLN A 117 3.53 1.31 -10.31
CA GLN A 117 2.24 1.25 -11.01
C GLN A 117 1.12 2.01 -10.26
N GLU A 118 1.00 1.79 -8.95
CA GLU A 118 -0.08 2.40 -8.17
C GLU A 118 0.13 3.91 -7.95
N VAL A 119 1.37 4.37 -7.77
CA VAL A 119 1.66 5.79 -7.55
C VAL A 119 1.57 6.58 -8.84
N GLU A 120 2.04 6.03 -9.97
CA GLU A 120 1.77 6.57 -11.31
C GLU A 120 0.27 6.64 -11.59
N GLY A 121 -0.51 5.66 -11.10
CA GLY A 121 -1.97 5.65 -11.10
C GLY A 121 -2.63 6.70 -10.20
N GLY A 122 -1.85 7.57 -9.55
CA GLY A 122 -2.34 8.68 -8.73
C GLY A 122 -2.63 8.32 -7.27
N ARG A 123 -2.27 7.12 -6.81
CA ARG A 123 -2.43 6.69 -5.41
C ARG A 123 -1.18 7.03 -4.60
N GLY A 124 -1.27 6.84 -3.28
CA GLY A 124 -0.18 7.17 -2.36
C GLY A 124 -0.11 8.65 -2.00
N ASP A 125 0.38 8.92 -0.79
CA ASP A 125 0.53 10.25 -0.22
C ASP A 125 1.70 10.29 0.77
N GLU A 126 2.07 11.49 1.21
CA GLU A 126 3.19 11.70 2.14
C GLU A 126 2.98 10.98 3.48
N GLN A 127 1.73 10.90 3.95
CA GLN A 127 1.42 10.16 5.17
C GLN A 127 1.69 8.67 5.00
N TYR A 128 1.38 8.10 3.83
CA TYR A 128 1.67 6.71 3.51
C TYR A 128 3.18 6.44 3.50
N LYS A 129 3.97 7.29 2.84
CA LYS A 129 5.45 7.20 2.84
C LYS A 129 6.01 7.11 4.26
N ILE A 130 5.64 8.08 5.11
CA ILE A 130 6.11 8.16 6.49
C ILE A 130 5.68 6.93 7.30
N LEU A 131 4.45 6.46 7.14
CA LEU A 131 3.95 5.28 7.86
C LEU A 131 4.63 4.00 7.39
N LEU A 132 4.83 3.83 6.08
CA LEU A 132 5.47 2.66 5.50
C LEU A 132 6.91 2.51 5.99
N GLU A 133 7.70 3.58 5.87
CA GLU A 133 9.09 3.60 6.33
C GLU A 133 9.17 3.29 7.83
N LYS A 134 8.40 4.02 8.65
CA LYS A 134 8.42 3.86 10.11
C LYS A 134 8.11 2.42 10.53
N LEU A 135 7.03 1.84 10.02
CA LEU A 135 6.58 0.52 10.44
C LEU A 135 7.53 -0.58 9.95
N LEU A 136 8.00 -0.51 8.70
CA LEU A 136 8.97 -1.47 8.19
C LEU A 136 10.28 -1.41 8.98
N LEU A 137 10.84 -0.21 9.22
CA LEU A 137 12.06 -0.05 10.02
C LEU A 137 11.89 -0.58 11.45
N GLU A 138 10.76 -0.31 12.09
CA GLU A 138 10.49 -0.80 13.44
C GLU A 138 10.49 -2.34 13.52
N HIS A 139 9.89 -3.00 12.53
CA HIS A 139 9.87 -4.46 12.46
C HIS A 139 11.23 -5.06 12.06
N CYS A 140 11.89 -4.50 11.04
CA CYS A 140 13.20 -4.96 10.58
C CYS A 140 14.26 -4.86 11.69
N ARG A 141 14.39 -3.72 12.37
CA ARG A 141 15.40 -3.49 13.41
C ARG A 141 15.26 -4.43 14.62
N LYS A 142 14.05 -4.92 14.89
CA LYS A 142 13.79 -5.92 15.95
C LYS A 142 14.14 -7.35 15.52
N HIS A 143 14.37 -7.60 14.23
CA HIS A 143 14.59 -8.94 13.69
C HIS A 143 16.07 -9.27 13.48
N LYS A 144 16.54 -10.35 14.09
CA LYS A 144 17.96 -10.73 14.12
C LYS A 144 18.64 -10.82 12.76
N TYR A 145 17.97 -11.38 11.75
CA TYR A 145 18.56 -11.63 10.43
C TYR A 145 18.11 -10.64 9.36
N LEU A 146 17.00 -9.94 9.59
CA LEU A 146 16.41 -9.03 8.61
C LEU A 146 16.69 -7.57 8.93
N ALA A 147 17.33 -7.25 10.06
CA ALA A 147 17.66 -5.87 10.43
C ALA A 147 18.40 -5.15 9.31
N ALA A 148 19.57 -5.65 8.90
CA ALA A 148 20.37 -5.00 7.86
C ALA A 148 19.69 -5.01 6.47
N PRO A 149 19.32 -6.16 5.86
CA PRO A 149 18.75 -6.15 4.52
C PRO A 149 17.36 -5.51 4.49
N GLY A 150 16.56 -5.64 5.55
CA GLY A 150 15.24 -5.02 5.65
C GLY A 150 15.27 -3.52 5.90
N GLU A 151 16.31 -2.99 6.57
CA GLU A 151 16.52 -1.54 6.69
C GLU A 151 16.91 -0.92 5.35
N VAL A 152 17.82 -1.54 4.60
CA VAL A 152 18.18 -1.11 3.24
C VAL A 152 16.94 -1.09 2.35
N PHE A 153 16.13 -2.15 2.39
CA PHE A 153 14.89 -2.23 1.63
C PHE A 153 13.86 -1.16 2.03
N ALA A 154 13.65 -0.93 3.33
CA ALA A 154 12.69 0.08 3.79
C ALA A 154 13.07 1.50 3.34
N LEU A 155 14.36 1.83 3.39
CA LEU A 155 14.89 3.12 2.90
C LEU A 155 14.76 3.22 1.38
N LEU A 156 15.07 2.14 0.64
CA LEU A 156 14.91 2.09 -0.82
C LEU A 156 13.47 2.41 -1.22
N VAL A 157 12.49 1.72 -0.62
CA VAL A 157 11.07 1.91 -0.91
C VAL A 157 10.58 3.31 -0.51
N SER A 158 11.10 3.87 0.59
CA SER A 158 10.77 5.24 1.00
C SER A 158 11.29 6.27 0.01
N SER A 159 12.56 6.16 -0.41
CA SER A 159 13.15 7.04 -1.43
C SER A 159 12.46 6.90 -2.78
N LEU A 160 12.04 5.69 -3.16
CA LEU A 160 11.23 5.49 -4.37
C LEU A 160 9.90 6.26 -4.28
N LEU A 161 9.17 6.11 -3.16
CA LEU A 161 7.93 6.85 -2.94
C LEU A 161 8.12 8.36 -2.98
N GLU A 162 9.18 8.87 -2.36
CA GLU A 162 9.51 10.30 -2.38
C GLU A 162 9.68 10.80 -3.82
N ASN A 163 10.51 10.13 -4.62
CA ASN A 163 10.75 10.52 -6.01
C ASN A 163 9.46 10.48 -6.86
N LEU A 164 8.63 9.45 -6.68
CA LEU A 164 7.36 9.32 -7.42
C LEU A 164 6.34 10.40 -7.02
N LEU A 165 6.25 10.72 -5.72
CA LEU A 165 5.37 11.77 -5.22
C LEU A 165 5.82 13.17 -5.66
N ASP A 166 7.14 13.42 -5.68
CA ASP A 166 7.74 14.65 -6.17
C ASP A 166 7.48 14.82 -7.66
N TYR A 167 7.72 13.77 -8.46
CA TYR A 167 7.43 13.76 -9.89
C TYR A 167 5.95 14.07 -10.17
N ARG A 168 5.02 13.47 -9.40
CA ARG A 168 3.59 13.75 -9.52
C ARG A 168 3.26 15.22 -9.25
N THR A 169 3.91 15.84 -8.29
CA THR A 169 3.70 17.25 -7.94
C THR A 169 4.15 18.16 -9.08
N ILE A 170 5.34 17.91 -9.64
CA ILE A 170 5.90 18.67 -10.77
C ILE A 170 4.99 18.54 -12.01
N MET A 171 4.63 17.31 -12.40
CA MET A 171 3.78 17.08 -13.57
C MET A 171 2.40 17.73 -13.44
N HIS A 172 1.85 17.73 -12.23
CA HIS A 172 0.56 18.36 -11.97
C HIS A 172 0.65 19.90 -12.04
N ASP A 173 1.76 20.50 -11.64
CA ASP A 173 1.97 21.95 -11.71
C ASP A 173 2.32 22.44 -13.13
N GLU A 174 3.13 21.70 -13.90
CA GLU A 174 3.37 22.00 -15.32
C GLU A 174 2.08 21.93 -16.16
N SER A 175 1.17 21.02 -15.82
CA SER A 175 -0.15 20.93 -16.47
C SER A 175 -1.05 22.14 -16.20
N LYS A 176 -0.88 22.82 -15.05
CA LYS A 176 -1.60 24.06 -14.71
C LYS A 176 -1.01 25.27 -15.43
N GLU A 177 0.32 25.37 -15.51
CA GLU A 177 0.99 26.44 -16.27
C GLU A 177 0.69 26.34 -17.78
N ASN A 178 0.66 25.13 -18.33
CA ASN A 178 0.25 24.90 -19.73
C ASN A 178 -1.24 25.18 -19.99
N ARG A 179 -2.13 24.99 -18.99
CA ARG A 179 -3.54 25.40 -19.09
C ARG A 179 -3.74 26.92 -19.01
N MET A 180 -2.84 27.65 -18.34
CA MET A 180 -2.86 29.13 -18.35
C MET A 180 -2.31 29.72 -19.67
N SER A 181 -1.54 28.97 -20.45
CA SER A 181 -1.05 29.41 -21.77
C SER A 181 -2.08 29.21 -22.91
N CYS A 182 -3.09 28.35 -22.72
CA CYS A 182 -4.12 28.07 -23.74
C CYS A 182 -5.40 28.93 -23.64
N THR A 183 -5.39 30.06 -22.90
CA THR A 183 -6.51 31.04 -22.93
C THR A 183 -6.10 32.40 -23.53
N VAL A 184 -4.91 32.51 -24.11
CA VAL A 184 -4.44 33.72 -24.80
C VAL A 184 -3.88 33.33 -26.16
N ASN A 185 -4.76 32.99 -27.11
CA ASN A 185 -4.56 33.13 -28.56
C ASN A 185 -5.84 32.72 -29.33
N VAL A 186 -6.99 33.24 -28.91
CA VAL A 186 -8.15 33.38 -29.79
C VAL A 186 -8.73 34.78 -29.57
N LEU A 187 -7.96 35.79 -29.98
CA LEU A 187 -8.42 37.11 -30.41
C LEU A 187 -7.47 37.59 -31.50
#